data_AF-A0A954M8J7-F1
#
_entry.id   AF-A0A954M8J7-F1
#
_cell.length_a   1.000
_cell.length_b   1.000
_cell.length_c   1.000
_cell.angle_alpha   90.00
_cell.angle_beta   90.00
_cell.angle_gamma   90.00
#
_symmetry.space_group_name_H-M   'P 1'
#
loop_
_entity.id
_entity.type
_entity.pdbx_description
1 polymer ?
#
loop_
_entity_poly.entity_id
_entity_poly.type
_entity_poly.pdbx_seq_one_letter_code
_entity_poly.pdbx_strand_id
1 'polypeptide(L)'
;MTSDIEQKQHELAELKQKVAELESQISSSRTDDQWDHDKFYGTYYGTVGFVYGGIAAMASLLFNVICAPIAGKNPLEIIRVYLTFPLGERALGLTTETGNQHVISDGMILALGCCLYVGTGMVLGVLFHWVICRFALNKPLTARLLLGTVLAVVVWLVNFYGILSWLQPALFKGNWITDNSILPWWVALSTHLVFGWTMAVMAPFGAFELYKRPTE
;
A
#
# COMPACT_ATOMS: atom_id res chain seq x y z
N MET A 1 45.12 61.95 0.19
CA MET A 1 45.21 60.48 0.12
C MET A 1 44.56 59.80 1.33
N THR A 2 44.70 60.35 2.54
CA THR A 2 43.98 59.92 3.76
C THR A 2 42.45 59.99 3.66
N SER A 3 41.91 61.01 2.99
CA SER A 3 40.45 61.19 2.81
C SER A 3 39.76 60.09 1.98
N ASP A 4 40.46 59.43 1.06
CA ASP A 4 39.88 58.32 0.26
C ASP A 4 39.77 57.03 1.10
N ILE A 5 40.71 56.82 2.02
CA ILE A 5 40.70 55.66 2.93
C ILE A 5 39.58 55.80 3.96
N GLU A 6 39.41 56.99 4.54
CA GLU A 6 38.32 57.27 5.49
C GLU A 6 36.95 57.13 4.84
N GLN A 7 36.79 57.61 3.60
CA GLN A 7 35.54 57.47 2.85
C GLN A 7 35.20 55.99 2.58
N LYS A 8 36.19 55.19 2.16
CA LYS A 8 36.02 53.74 1.96
C LYS A 8 35.73 52.98 3.26
N GLN A 9 36.29 53.41 4.38
CA GLN A 9 35.99 52.82 5.69
C GLN A 9 34.55 53.11 6.13
N HIS A 10 34.07 54.34 5.88
CA HIS A 10 32.68 54.69 6.14
C HIS A 10 31.72 53.89 5.27
N GLU A 11 32.00 53.78 3.97
CA GLU A 11 31.20 52.99 3.02
C GLU A 11 31.19 51.50 3.41
N LEU A 12 32.33 50.95 3.83
CA LEU A 12 32.42 49.59 4.35
C LEU A 12 31.54 49.39 5.60
N ALA A 13 31.52 50.35 6.51
CA ALA A 13 30.70 50.29 7.72
C ALA A 13 29.19 50.30 7.39
N GLU A 14 28.78 51.16 6.46
CA GLU A 14 27.39 51.23 5.99
C GLU A 14 26.97 49.95 5.27
N LEU A 15 27.84 49.40 4.42
CA LEU A 15 27.59 48.13 3.73
C LEU A 15 27.47 46.96 4.71
N LYS A 16 28.33 46.88 5.73
CA LYS A 16 28.23 45.87 6.78
C LYS A 16 26.91 45.97 7.55
N GLN A 17 26.46 47.18 7.83
CA GLN A 17 25.18 47.40 8.49
C GLN A 17 24.01 46.94 7.61
N LYS A 18 24.02 47.27 6.31
CA LYS A 18 23.00 46.79 5.35
C LYS A 18 23.00 45.27 5.19
N VAL A 19 24.18 44.64 5.19
CA VAL A 19 24.29 43.17 5.16
C VAL A 19 23.68 42.56 6.42
N ALA A 20 24.03 43.07 7.61
CA ALA A 20 23.47 42.57 8.87
C ALA A 20 21.95 42.74 8.94
N GLU A 21 21.42 43.84 8.42
CA GLU A 21 19.98 44.07 8.34
C GLU A 21 19.30 43.10 7.38
N LEU A 22 19.85 42.89 6.18
CA LEU A 22 19.33 41.92 5.22
C LEU A 22 19.41 40.48 5.73
N GLU A 23 20.49 40.10 6.42
CA GLU A 23 20.62 38.79 7.06
C GLU A 23 19.56 38.57 8.16
N SER A 24 19.24 39.61 8.93
CA SER A 24 18.16 39.59 9.92
C SER A 24 16.79 39.46 9.27
N GLN A 25 16.54 40.19 8.17
CA GLN A 25 15.29 40.11 7.41
C GLN A 25 15.11 38.73 6.73
N ILE A 26 16.19 38.14 6.20
CA ILE A 26 16.16 36.80 5.60
C ILE A 26 15.90 35.75 6.68
N SER A 27 16.57 35.86 7.83
CA SER A 27 16.41 34.93 8.96
C SER A 27 14.98 34.97 9.53
N SER A 28 14.38 36.17 9.64
CA SER A 28 12.99 36.35 10.10
C SER A 28 11.93 36.01 9.04
N SER A 29 12.24 36.12 7.75
CA SER A 29 11.33 35.71 6.66
C SER A 29 11.39 34.20 6.37
N ARG A 30 12.45 33.50 6.80
CA ARG A 30 12.62 32.05 6.61
C ARG A 30 11.86 31.19 7.61
N THR A 31 11.22 31.78 8.62
CA THR A 31 10.62 31.02 9.73
C THR A 31 9.29 30.35 9.35
N ASP A 32 8.65 30.74 8.25
CA ASP A 32 7.37 30.16 7.82
C ASP A 32 7.49 28.96 6.86
N ASP A 33 8.69 28.66 6.34
CA ASP A 33 8.92 27.58 5.37
C ASP A 33 9.91 26.52 5.87
N GLN A 34 10.07 26.44 7.20
CA GLN A 34 10.80 25.35 7.83
C GLN A 34 9.92 24.10 7.74
N TRP A 35 10.19 23.28 6.72
CA TRP A 35 9.63 21.94 6.54
C TRP A 35 9.43 21.29 7.91
N ASP A 36 8.21 20.95 8.28
CA ASP A 36 7.90 20.54 9.65
C ASP A 36 8.29 19.08 9.86
N HIS A 37 9.46 18.88 10.46
CA HIS A 37 10.12 17.58 10.58
C HIS A 37 9.32 16.56 11.39
N ASP A 38 8.41 17.00 12.26
CA ASP A 38 7.66 16.13 13.16
C ASP A 38 6.28 15.73 12.61
N LYS A 39 5.89 16.28 11.44
CA LYS A 39 4.60 15.96 10.82
C LYS A 39 4.63 14.60 10.12
N PHE A 40 3.53 13.87 10.25
CA PHE A 40 3.32 12.61 9.56
C PHE A 40 3.10 12.84 8.04
N TYR A 41 4.03 12.36 7.22
CA TYR A 41 3.98 12.50 5.75
C TYR A 41 3.02 11.50 5.09
N GLY A 42 1.72 11.75 5.23
CA GLY A 42 0.68 10.83 4.75
C GLY A 42 0.76 10.49 3.27
N THR A 43 1.13 11.45 2.40
CA THR A 43 1.31 11.22 0.96
C THR A 43 2.49 10.30 0.65
N TYR A 44 3.61 10.49 1.33
CA TYR A 44 4.78 9.62 1.23
C TYR A 44 4.42 8.19 1.65
N TYR A 45 3.84 8.01 2.84
CA TYR A 45 3.41 6.71 3.31
C TYR A 45 2.31 6.10 2.44
N GLY A 46 1.50 6.92 1.78
CA GLY A 46 0.54 6.45 0.78
C GLY A 46 1.23 5.82 -0.43
N THR A 47 2.20 6.50 -1.04
CA THR A 47 2.96 5.99 -2.19
C THR A 47 3.76 4.74 -1.84
N VAL A 48 4.44 4.73 -0.69
CA VAL A 48 5.16 3.55 -0.21
C VAL A 48 4.20 2.40 0.04
N GLY A 49 3.07 2.68 0.69
CA GLY A 49 2.01 1.70 0.94
C GLY A 49 1.44 1.11 -0.35
N PHE A 50 1.31 1.91 -1.41
CA PHE A 50 0.86 1.43 -2.72
C PHE A 50 1.82 0.39 -3.32
N VAL A 51 3.13 0.67 -3.30
CA VAL A 51 4.16 -0.25 -3.79
C VAL A 51 4.23 -1.51 -2.93
N TYR A 52 4.25 -1.34 -1.61
CA TYR A 52 4.30 -2.47 -0.67
C TYR A 52 3.03 -3.32 -0.70
N GLY A 53 1.88 -2.73 -0.97
CA GLY A 53 0.63 -3.45 -1.20
C GLY A 53 0.71 -4.40 -2.40
N GLY A 54 1.37 -3.98 -3.47
CA GLY A 54 1.65 -4.86 -4.61
C GLY A 54 2.51 -6.06 -4.22
N ILE A 55 3.57 -5.84 -3.42
CA ILE A 55 4.45 -6.90 -2.93
C ILE A 55 3.71 -7.84 -1.97
N ALA A 56 2.91 -7.31 -1.05
CA ALA A 56 2.10 -8.09 -0.13
C ALA A 56 1.03 -8.93 -0.85
N ALA A 57 0.44 -8.40 -1.92
CA ALA A 57 -0.46 -9.17 -2.77
C ALA A 57 0.25 -10.30 -3.52
N MET A 58 1.45 -10.06 -4.06
CA MET A 58 2.25 -11.13 -4.67
C MET A 58 2.59 -12.22 -3.65
N ALA A 59 2.96 -11.86 -2.42
CA ALA A 59 3.21 -12.82 -1.35
C ALA A 59 1.95 -13.64 -0.99
N SER A 60 0.80 -12.98 -0.94
CA SER A 60 -0.50 -13.62 -0.65
C SER A 60 -0.96 -14.54 -1.79
N LEU A 61 -0.70 -14.15 -3.04
CA LEU A 61 -0.96 -14.97 -4.21
C LEU A 61 -0.04 -16.20 -4.24
N LEU A 62 1.25 -16.03 -3.95
CA LEU A 62 2.19 -17.15 -3.83
C LEU A 62 1.76 -18.11 -2.71
N PHE A 63 1.34 -17.57 -1.57
CA PHE A 63 0.78 -18.38 -0.48
C PHE A 63 -0.43 -19.19 -0.94
N ASN A 64 -1.37 -18.58 -1.67
CA ASN A 64 -2.51 -19.31 -2.26
C ASN A 64 -2.06 -20.45 -3.19
N VAL A 65 -1.08 -20.19 -4.06
CA VAL A 65 -0.59 -21.20 -5.00
C VAL A 65 0.06 -22.38 -4.27
N ILE A 66 0.85 -22.11 -3.23
CA ILE A 66 1.55 -23.14 -2.45
C ILE A 66 0.59 -23.91 -1.53
N CYS A 67 -0.40 -23.24 -0.96
CA CYS A 67 -1.33 -23.86 -0.01
C CYS A 67 -2.56 -24.52 -0.67
N ALA A 68 -2.87 -24.21 -1.93
CA ALA A 68 -3.99 -24.83 -2.64
C ALA A 68 -3.91 -26.37 -2.68
N PRO A 69 -2.74 -27.01 -2.98
CA PRO A 69 -2.60 -28.47 -2.90
C PRO A 69 -2.88 -29.05 -1.51
N ILE A 70 -2.54 -28.33 -0.45
CA ILE A 70 -2.79 -28.76 0.95
C ILE A 70 -4.30 -28.75 1.24
N ALA A 71 -5.04 -27.82 0.63
CA ALA A 71 -6.50 -27.75 0.70
C ALA A 71 -7.21 -28.67 -0.31
N GLY A 72 -6.47 -29.49 -1.08
CA GLY A 72 -7.02 -30.37 -2.10
C GLY A 72 -7.62 -29.64 -3.32
N LYS A 73 -7.26 -28.37 -3.53
CA LYS A 73 -7.78 -27.52 -4.62
C LYS A 73 -6.70 -27.18 -5.63
N ASN A 74 -7.11 -26.89 -6.87
CA ASN A 74 -6.19 -26.39 -7.89
C ASN A 74 -5.94 -24.88 -7.67
N PRO A 75 -4.68 -24.40 -7.67
CA PRO A 75 -4.37 -22.97 -7.55
C PRO A 75 -5.18 -22.06 -8.48
N LEU A 76 -5.45 -22.53 -9.70
CA LEU A 76 -6.20 -21.79 -10.71
C LEU A 76 -7.68 -21.63 -10.35
N GLU A 77 -8.24 -22.54 -9.55
CA GLU A 77 -9.64 -22.50 -9.11
C GLU A 77 -9.88 -21.30 -8.19
N ILE A 78 -8.97 -21.04 -7.24
CA ILE A 78 -9.07 -19.89 -6.33
C ILE A 78 -9.06 -18.57 -7.10
N ILE A 79 -8.17 -18.43 -8.08
CA ILE A 79 -8.08 -17.21 -8.92
C ILE A 79 -9.36 -17.02 -9.75
N ARG A 80 -9.95 -18.11 -10.26
CA ARG A 80 -11.23 -18.05 -11.00
C ARG A 80 -12.39 -17.62 -10.12
N VAL A 81 -12.44 -18.11 -8.89
CA VAL A 81 -13.45 -17.67 -7.90
C VAL A 81 -13.36 -16.16 -7.69
N TYR A 82 -12.16 -15.59 -7.58
CA TYR A 82 -12.00 -14.13 -7.52
C TYR A 82 -12.45 -13.41 -8.81
N LEU A 83 -12.22 -14.02 -9.98
CA LEU A 83 -12.67 -13.49 -11.26
C LEU A 83 -14.19 -13.56 -11.49
N THR A 84 -14.94 -14.27 -10.64
CA THR A 84 -16.41 -14.20 -10.67
C THR A 84 -16.93 -12.80 -10.32
N PHE A 85 -16.14 -11.97 -9.64
CA PHE A 85 -16.54 -10.60 -9.32
C PHE A 85 -16.61 -9.67 -10.54
N PRO A 86 -15.63 -9.64 -11.47
CA PRO A 86 -15.79 -8.89 -12.73
C PRO A 86 -16.54 -9.65 -13.83
N LEU A 87 -16.49 -10.98 -13.87
CA LEU A 87 -16.94 -11.79 -15.02
C LEU A 87 -18.16 -12.68 -14.73
N GLY A 88 -18.65 -12.72 -13.49
CA GLY A 88 -19.77 -13.56 -13.07
C GLY A 88 -19.50 -15.07 -13.21
N GLU A 89 -20.57 -15.85 -13.40
CA GLU A 89 -20.51 -17.31 -13.57
C GLU A 89 -19.59 -17.76 -14.73
N ARG A 90 -19.42 -16.90 -15.75
CA ARG A 90 -18.54 -17.19 -16.88
C ARG A 90 -17.10 -17.46 -16.43
N ALA A 91 -16.65 -16.91 -15.30
CA ALA A 91 -15.31 -17.19 -14.77
C ALA A 91 -15.09 -18.67 -14.38
N LEU A 92 -16.16 -19.39 -14.01
CA LEU A 92 -16.10 -20.79 -13.60
C LEU A 92 -16.13 -21.76 -14.80
N GLY A 93 -16.83 -21.37 -15.88
CA GLY A 93 -17.02 -22.20 -17.08
C GLY A 93 -15.87 -22.17 -18.10
N LEU A 94 -14.84 -21.34 -17.90
CA LEU A 94 -13.79 -21.11 -18.90
C LEU A 94 -12.83 -22.31 -19.11
N THR A 95 -13.00 -23.43 -18.38
CA THR A 95 -12.20 -24.65 -18.58
C THR A 95 -13.00 -25.92 -18.80
N THR A 96 -14.31 -25.83 -19.02
CA THR A 96 -15.06 -27.01 -19.43
C THR A 96 -14.91 -27.14 -20.94
N GLU A 97 -14.08 -28.09 -21.40
CA GLU A 97 -13.82 -28.43 -22.81
C GLU A 97 -15.08 -28.92 -23.57
N THR A 98 -16.19 -28.17 -23.60
CA THR A 98 -17.37 -28.63 -24.32
C THR A 98 -18.22 -27.47 -24.82
N GLY A 99 -17.86 -26.96 -25.99
CA GLY A 99 -18.78 -26.16 -26.79
C GLY A 99 -18.12 -24.95 -27.44
N ASN A 100 -18.01 -25.01 -28.76
CA ASN A 100 -17.68 -23.89 -29.63
C ASN A 100 -18.47 -22.62 -29.26
N GLN A 101 -17.84 -21.65 -28.61
CA GLN A 101 -17.82 -20.21 -28.94
C GLN A 101 -17.25 -19.36 -27.79
N HIS A 102 -16.07 -18.77 -28.07
CA HIS A 102 -15.48 -17.53 -27.53
C HIS A 102 -14.68 -17.56 -26.20
N VAL A 103 -13.57 -16.83 -26.01
CA VAL A 103 -12.66 -15.98 -26.85
C VAL A 103 -11.33 -15.68 -26.09
N ILE A 104 -11.14 -16.23 -24.88
CA ILE A 104 -10.07 -15.81 -23.95
C ILE A 104 -9.25 -17.03 -23.57
N SER A 105 -7.93 -16.98 -23.80
CA SER A 105 -7.02 -18.05 -23.38
C SER A 105 -6.91 -18.11 -21.85
N ASP A 106 -6.75 -19.31 -21.29
CA ASP A 106 -6.50 -19.52 -19.85
C ASP A 106 -5.39 -18.60 -19.30
N GLY A 107 -4.36 -18.34 -20.10
CA GLY A 107 -3.28 -17.40 -19.75
C GLY A 107 -3.74 -15.95 -19.63
N MET A 108 -4.67 -15.49 -20.47
CA MET A 108 -5.21 -14.12 -20.39
C MET A 108 -6.14 -13.95 -19.19
N ILE A 109 -6.93 -14.98 -18.84
CA ILE A 109 -7.75 -15.00 -17.62
C ILE A 109 -6.85 -14.89 -16.39
N LEU A 110 -5.80 -15.71 -16.34
CA LEU A 110 -4.84 -15.71 -15.25
C LEU A 110 -4.12 -14.35 -15.11
N ALA A 111 -3.72 -13.76 -16.23
CA ALA A 111 -3.09 -12.44 -16.24
C ALA A 111 -4.04 -11.36 -15.70
N LEU A 112 -5.29 -11.33 -16.16
CA LEU A 112 -6.30 -10.39 -15.66
C LEU A 112 -6.58 -10.59 -14.16
N GLY A 113 -6.71 -11.84 -13.72
CA GLY A 113 -6.90 -12.16 -12.30
C GLY A 113 -5.73 -11.71 -11.44
N CYS A 114 -4.50 -11.96 -11.89
CA CYS A 114 -3.29 -11.52 -11.20
C CYS A 114 -3.21 -9.99 -11.15
N CYS A 115 -3.44 -9.29 -12.26
CA CYS A 115 -3.45 -7.83 -12.31
C CYS A 115 -4.51 -7.23 -11.38
N LEU A 116 -5.72 -7.77 -11.36
CA LEU A 116 -6.79 -7.32 -10.47
C LEU A 116 -6.43 -7.57 -9.00
N TYR A 117 -5.87 -8.74 -8.70
CA TYR A 117 -5.45 -9.11 -7.35
C TYR A 117 -4.34 -8.19 -6.83
N VAL A 118 -3.29 -7.98 -7.63
CA VAL A 118 -2.18 -7.08 -7.30
C VAL A 118 -2.68 -5.64 -7.19
N GLY A 119 -3.46 -5.16 -8.15
CA GLY A 119 -4.00 -3.80 -8.13
C GLY A 119 -4.85 -3.51 -6.89
N THR A 120 -5.72 -4.45 -6.50
CA THR A 120 -6.50 -4.34 -5.26
C THR A 120 -5.59 -4.31 -4.04
N GLY A 121 -4.55 -5.15 -4.03
CA GLY A 121 -3.53 -5.16 -3.00
C GLY A 121 -2.76 -3.85 -2.87
N MET A 122 -2.43 -3.20 -3.98
CA MET A 122 -1.76 -1.89 -3.98
C MET A 122 -2.63 -0.84 -3.30
N VAL A 123 -3.92 -0.77 -3.64
CA VAL A 123 -4.86 0.17 -3.02
C VAL A 123 -5.04 -0.11 -1.53
N LEU A 124 -5.22 -1.36 -1.13
CA LEU A 124 -5.32 -1.74 0.29
C LEU A 124 -4.00 -1.48 1.04
N GLY A 125 -2.86 -1.64 0.37
CA GLY A 125 -1.54 -1.40 0.92
C GLY A 125 -1.34 0.04 1.40
N VAL A 126 -1.94 1.02 0.70
CA VAL A 126 -1.98 2.43 1.13
C VAL A 126 -2.56 2.53 2.54
N LEU A 127 -3.73 1.93 2.78
CA LEU A 127 -4.42 1.97 4.07
C LEU A 127 -3.63 1.24 5.15
N PHE A 128 -3.16 0.02 4.87
CA PHE A 128 -2.38 -0.76 5.83
C PHE A 128 -1.11 -0.04 6.26
N HIS A 129 -0.32 0.43 5.29
CA HIS A 129 0.95 1.08 5.57
C HIS A 129 0.75 2.39 6.32
N TRP A 130 -0.24 3.19 5.91
CA TRP A 130 -0.59 4.44 6.60
C TRP A 130 -0.93 4.19 8.08
N VAL A 131 -1.79 3.20 8.37
CA VAL A 131 -2.20 2.89 9.75
C VAL A 131 -1.04 2.31 10.56
N ILE A 132 -0.27 1.37 10.01
CA ILE A 132 0.86 0.75 10.71
C ILE A 132 1.93 1.79 11.02
N CYS A 133 2.28 2.65 10.06
CA CYS A 133 3.25 3.71 10.26
C CYS A 133 2.75 4.74 11.28
N ARG A 134 1.44 5.03 11.30
CA ARG A 134 0.86 5.99 12.25
C ARG A 134 0.86 5.51 13.71
N PHE A 135 0.68 4.21 13.95
CA PHE A 135 0.42 3.69 15.30
C PHE A 135 1.45 2.69 15.84
N ALA A 136 2.28 2.10 14.97
CA ALA A 136 3.15 0.98 15.32
C ALA A 136 4.55 1.03 14.72
N LEU A 137 4.95 2.11 14.03
CA LEU A 137 6.28 2.22 13.40
C LEU A 137 7.41 1.97 14.41
N ASN A 138 7.35 2.67 15.54
CA ASN A 138 8.38 2.61 16.61
C ASN A 138 8.14 1.48 17.62
N LYS A 139 7.21 0.56 17.32
CA LYS A 139 6.85 -0.55 18.22
C LYS A 139 7.55 -1.85 17.79
N PRO A 140 7.73 -2.82 18.72
CA PRO A 140 8.30 -4.11 18.38
C PRO A 140 7.51 -4.82 17.28
N LEU A 141 8.17 -5.75 16.58
CA LEU A 141 7.57 -6.51 15.48
C LEU A 141 6.25 -7.19 15.87
N THR A 142 6.14 -7.69 17.10
CA THR A 142 4.92 -8.32 17.62
C THR A 142 3.73 -7.38 17.62
N ALA A 143 3.92 -6.12 18.03
CA ALA A 143 2.86 -5.11 18.01
C ALA A 143 2.44 -4.75 16.57
N ARG A 144 3.40 -4.70 15.64
CA ARG A 144 3.13 -4.47 14.20
C ARG A 144 2.36 -5.64 13.59
N LEU A 145 2.76 -6.88 13.88
CA LEU A 145 2.08 -8.09 13.44
C LEU A 145 0.67 -8.19 14.03
N LEU A 146 0.48 -7.82 15.29
CA LEU A 146 -0.85 -7.77 15.91
C LEU A 146 -1.72 -6.74 15.19
N LEU A 147 -1.22 -5.52 14.96
CA LEU A 147 -1.96 -4.50 14.22
C LEU A 147 -2.28 -4.95 12.78
N GLY A 148 -1.31 -5.54 12.08
CA GLY A 148 -1.51 -6.12 10.75
C GLY A 148 -2.54 -7.24 10.74
N THR A 149 -2.58 -8.08 11.77
CA THR A 149 -3.60 -9.14 11.96
C THR A 149 -4.98 -8.53 12.15
N VAL A 150 -5.12 -7.53 13.02
CA VAL A 150 -6.39 -6.84 13.26
C VAL A 150 -6.89 -6.19 11.97
N LEU A 151 -6.02 -5.47 11.25
CA LEU A 151 -6.37 -4.85 9.98
C LEU A 151 -6.76 -5.88 8.91
N ALA A 152 -6.04 -6.99 8.82
CA ALA A 152 -6.35 -8.10 7.93
C ALA A 152 -7.73 -8.70 8.20
N VAL A 153 -8.03 -8.97 9.47
CA VAL A 153 -9.34 -9.51 9.88
C VAL A 153 -10.45 -8.49 9.58
N VAL A 154 -10.24 -7.21 9.87
CA VAL A 154 -11.23 -6.16 9.58
C VAL A 154 -11.50 -6.07 8.09
N VAL A 155 -10.45 -6.00 7.25
CA VAL A 155 -10.62 -5.93 5.79
C VAL A 155 -11.26 -7.20 5.26
N TRP A 156 -10.89 -8.38 5.76
CA TRP A 156 -11.56 -9.62 5.42
C TRP A 156 -13.05 -9.59 5.77
N LEU A 157 -13.42 -9.16 6.97
CA LEU A 157 -14.81 -9.06 7.41
C LEU A 157 -15.61 -8.08 6.54
N VAL A 158 -15.06 -6.89 6.30
CA VAL A 158 -15.69 -5.86 5.47
C VAL A 158 -15.84 -6.35 4.03
N ASN A 159 -14.80 -6.97 3.45
CA ASN A 159 -14.87 -7.48 2.09
C ASN A 159 -15.89 -8.63 1.98
N PHE A 160 -15.83 -9.64 2.83
CA PHE A 160 -16.67 -10.83 2.70
C PHE A 160 -18.12 -10.56 3.10
N TYR A 161 -18.34 -9.96 4.27
CA TYR A 161 -19.68 -9.80 4.84
C TYR A 161 -20.27 -8.42 4.58
N GLY A 162 -19.43 -7.39 4.43
CA GLY A 162 -19.87 -6.01 4.19
C GLY A 162 -20.03 -5.66 2.71
N ILE A 163 -19.34 -6.36 1.80
CA ILE A 163 -19.36 -6.05 0.36
C ILE A 163 -19.86 -7.27 -0.42
N LEU A 164 -19.12 -8.37 -0.42
CA LEU A 164 -19.35 -9.50 -1.32
C LEU A 164 -20.63 -10.28 -1.00
N SER A 165 -21.06 -10.32 0.25
CA SER A 165 -22.28 -11.03 0.69
C SER A 165 -23.56 -10.59 -0.01
N TRP A 166 -23.65 -9.34 -0.47
CA TRP A 166 -24.83 -8.78 -1.12
C TRP A 166 -24.51 -8.17 -2.50
N LEU A 167 -23.32 -7.60 -2.69
CA LEU A 167 -22.96 -6.94 -3.94
C LEU A 167 -22.77 -7.93 -5.08
N GLN A 168 -22.08 -9.04 -4.83
CA GLN A 168 -21.86 -10.07 -5.85
C GLN A 168 -23.20 -10.71 -6.30
N PRO A 169 -24.09 -11.13 -5.38
CA PRO A 169 -25.40 -11.66 -5.77
C PRO A 169 -26.26 -10.63 -6.51
N ALA A 170 -26.20 -9.35 -6.13
CA ALA A 170 -26.97 -8.29 -6.77
C ALA A 170 -26.50 -8.01 -8.21
N LEU A 171 -25.19 -8.06 -8.46
CA LEU A 171 -24.62 -7.71 -9.78
C LEU A 171 -24.52 -8.89 -10.74
N PHE A 172 -24.14 -10.07 -10.25
CA PHE A 172 -23.76 -11.21 -11.10
C PHE A 172 -24.59 -12.46 -10.85
N LYS A 173 -25.49 -12.43 -9.85
CA LYS A 173 -26.19 -13.60 -9.30
C LYS A 173 -25.19 -14.56 -8.64
N GLY A 174 -25.65 -15.48 -7.79
CA GLY A 174 -24.78 -16.48 -7.15
C GLY A 174 -23.92 -15.97 -5.98
N ASN A 175 -23.45 -16.93 -5.17
CA ASN A 175 -22.74 -16.69 -3.90
C ASN A 175 -21.34 -17.35 -3.91
N TRP A 176 -20.65 -17.40 -5.04
CA TRP A 176 -19.48 -18.28 -5.19
C TRP A 176 -18.28 -17.93 -4.31
N ILE A 177 -18.06 -16.65 -3.97
CA ILE A 177 -16.95 -16.24 -3.10
C ILE A 177 -17.27 -16.52 -1.63
N THR A 178 -18.54 -16.43 -1.24
CA THR A 178 -18.99 -16.68 0.14
C THR A 178 -19.40 -18.13 0.40
N ASP A 179 -19.48 -18.94 -0.65
CA ASP A 179 -19.76 -20.37 -0.55
C ASP A 179 -18.54 -21.13 -0.03
N ASN A 180 -18.67 -21.65 1.18
CA ASN A 180 -17.62 -22.38 1.89
C ASN A 180 -17.22 -23.70 1.21
N SER A 181 -18.07 -24.25 0.32
CA SER A 181 -17.72 -25.42 -0.49
C SER A 181 -16.73 -25.06 -1.61
N ILE A 182 -16.82 -23.84 -2.14
CA ILE A 182 -16.00 -23.34 -3.25
C ILE A 182 -14.75 -22.63 -2.73
N LEU A 183 -14.86 -21.79 -1.71
CA LEU A 183 -13.72 -21.13 -1.09
C LEU A 183 -13.87 -21.22 0.43
N PRO A 184 -13.11 -22.11 1.09
CA PRO A 184 -13.20 -22.21 2.53
C PRO A 184 -12.84 -20.88 3.19
N TRP A 185 -13.68 -20.40 4.12
CA TRP A 185 -13.52 -19.09 4.75
C TRP A 185 -12.13 -18.89 5.40
N TRP A 186 -11.55 -19.97 5.93
CA TRP A 186 -10.24 -19.95 6.56
C TRP A 186 -9.12 -19.73 5.55
N VAL A 187 -9.24 -20.25 4.32
CA VAL A 187 -8.27 -19.99 3.24
C VAL A 187 -8.30 -18.51 2.90
N ALA A 188 -9.50 -17.96 2.71
CA ALA A 188 -9.66 -16.54 2.46
C ALA A 188 -9.10 -15.69 3.61
N LEU A 189 -9.39 -16.03 4.86
CA LEU A 189 -8.83 -15.33 6.02
C LEU A 189 -7.29 -15.41 6.04
N SER A 190 -6.71 -16.59 5.85
CA SER A 190 -5.25 -16.79 5.84
C SER A 190 -4.57 -15.90 4.80
N THR A 191 -5.17 -15.70 3.63
CA THR A 191 -4.60 -14.80 2.60
C THR A 191 -4.56 -13.35 3.04
N HIS A 192 -5.61 -12.88 3.73
CA HIS A 192 -5.64 -11.54 4.28
C HIS A 192 -4.62 -11.40 5.41
N LEU A 193 -4.44 -12.44 6.23
CA LEU A 193 -3.44 -12.47 7.29
C LEU A 193 -2.02 -12.38 6.73
N VAL A 194 -1.70 -13.17 5.71
CA VAL A 194 -0.40 -13.12 5.01
C VAL A 194 -0.16 -11.72 4.46
N PHE A 195 -1.15 -11.12 3.79
CA PHE A 195 -1.07 -9.73 3.33
C PHE A 195 -0.74 -8.77 4.47
N GLY A 196 -1.50 -8.80 5.57
CA GLY A 196 -1.31 -7.92 6.71
C GLY A 196 0.04 -8.10 7.40
N TRP A 197 0.54 -9.34 7.49
CA TRP A 197 1.85 -9.64 8.05
C TRP A 197 2.98 -9.17 7.15
N THR A 198 2.88 -9.36 5.83
CA THR A 198 3.87 -8.82 4.88
C THR A 198 3.95 -7.30 5.01
N MET A 199 2.80 -6.60 5.07
CA MET A 199 2.78 -5.14 5.30
C MET A 199 3.44 -4.74 6.63
N ALA A 200 3.18 -5.48 7.71
CA ALA A 200 3.75 -5.22 9.03
C ALA A 200 5.27 -5.45 9.10
N VAL A 201 5.77 -6.48 8.42
CA VAL A 201 7.20 -6.77 8.28
C VAL A 201 7.87 -5.68 7.45
N MET A 202 7.23 -5.25 6.36
CA MET A 202 7.80 -4.28 5.44
C MET A 202 7.76 -2.83 5.95
N ALA A 203 6.87 -2.51 6.88
CA ALA A 203 6.64 -1.15 7.35
C ALA A 203 7.90 -0.33 7.70
N PRO A 204 8.91 -0.86 8.43
CA PRO A 204 10.11 -0.09 8.77
C PRO A 204 10.98 0.30 7.57
N PHE A 205 10.99 -0.51 6.51
CA PHE A 205 11.78 -0.19 5.30
C PHE A 205 11.20 0.97 4.51
N GLY A 206 9.93 1.29 4.78
CA GLY A 206 9.20 2.42 4.22
C GLY A 206 9.11 3.60 5.17
N ALA A 207 9.86 3.59 6.29
CA ALA A 207 9.89 4.70 7.22
C ALA A 207 10.53 5.92 6.55
N PHE A 208 9.87 7.08 6.65
CA PHE A 208 10.49 8.33 6.25
C PHE A 208 11.65 8.63 7.20
N GLU A 209 12.87 8.65 6.67
CA GLU A 209 14.05 9.12 7.37
C GLU A 209 14.54 10.40 6.70
N LEU A 210 14.71 11.46 7.50
CA LEU A 210 15.25 12.72 7.01
C LEU A 210 16.70 12.48 6.57
N TYR A 211 17.05 12.98 5.39
CA TYR A 211 18.44 13.00 4.95
C TYR A 211 19.27 13.85 5.90
N LYS A 212 20.20 13.23 6.62
CA LYS A 212 21.21 13.92 7.42
C LYS A 212 22.45 14.11 6.56
N ARG A 213 22.92 15.36 6.41
CA ARG A 213 24.15 15.65 5.69
C ARG A 213 25.32 14.97 6.43
N PRO A 214 26.24 14.29 5.73
CA PRO A 214 27.38 13.61 6.37
C PRO A 214 28.37 14.53 7.12
N THR A 215 28.23 15.85 6.99
CA THR A 215 29.18 16.85 7.50
C THR A 215 28.67 17.63 8.73
N GLU A 216 27.52 17.25 9.28
CA GLU A 216 26.97 17.79 10.55
C GLU A 216 27.13 16.79 11.70
#